data_AF-A0AA96R353-F1
#
_entry.id   AF-A0AA96R353-F1
#
_cell.length_a   1.000
_cell.length_b   1.000
_cell.length_c   1.000
_cell.angle_alpha   90.00
_cell.angle_beta   90.00
_cell.angle_gamma   90.00
#
_symmetry.space_group_name_H-M   'P 1'
#
loop_
_entity.id
_entity.type
_entity.pdbx_description
1 polymer ?
#
loop_
_entity_poly.entity_id
_entity_poly.type
_entity_poly.pdbx_seq_one_letter_code
_entity_poly.pdbx_strand_id
1 'polypeptide(L)'
;MNTGRLTGLAAVAAVLATTACMPATDGGPPAVRSFGAEGWGPLTPGMTKQEALATGELSPEPLAVIGGCDYYSFANGPVPDPALLAADQANDVAYRDAVHRVEDLSTKVGPSPAPDAPADEQLAWAARSADAARAVSAVAVIASTATDRVAQIAGPANPAGVVSFGQGRLRLIGAPGSARTEDGIGRGSTLAELRKTYLGRGLGLTSPGRYEMPAHGRAGWMLDFDFDAITGEVVFVQLRDTKAKCP
;
A
#
# COMPACT_ATOMS: atom_id res chain seq x y z
N MET A 1 -55.09 57.52 22.22
CA MET A 1 -54.19 58.62 22.61
C MET A 1 -52.79 58.28 22.13
N ASN A 2 -52.18 59.17 21.34
CA ASN A 2 -50.83 59.18 20.74
C ASN A 2 -50.43 57.96 19.88
N THR A 3 -50.41 57.93 18.54
CA THR A 3 -50.08 58.87 17.42
C THR A 3 -48.64 59.38 17.33
N GLY A 4 -47.95 58.93 16.26
CA GLY A 4 -46.75 59.52 15.65
C GLY A 4 -46.14 58.52 14.64
N ARG A 5 -46.63 58.38 13.40
CA ARG A 5 -46.32 59.12 12.14
C ARG A 5 -44.83 59.22 11.79
N LEU A 6 -44.44 58.65 10.65
CA LEU A 6 -44.00 59.35 9.42
C LEU A 6 -43.57 58.34 8.31
N THR A 7 -44.26 58.43 7.16
CA THR A 7 -43.76 58.47 5.76
C THR A 7 -42.30 58.06 5.52
N GLY A 8 -41.91 57.22 4.56
CA GLY A 8 -42.50 56.84 3.27
C GLY A 8 -41.36 56.87 2.23
N LEU A 9 -41.26 55.87 1.33
CA LEU A 9 -40.63 55.95 0.00
C LEU A 9 -40.73 54.58 -0.68
N ALA A 10 -41.44 54.54 -1.80
CA ALA A 10 -41.40 53.45 -2.76
C ALA A 10 -40.08 53.54 -3.54
N ALA A 11 -39.38 52.42 -3.66
CA ALA A 11 -38.29 52.25 -4.63
C ALA A 11 -38.59 51.01 -5.47
N VAL A 12 -38.92 51.27 -6.73
CA VAL A 12 -38.97 50.29 -7.81
C VAL A 12 -37.53 49.86 -8.10
N ALA A 13 -37.19 48.61 -7.79
CA ALA A 13 -35.91 48.02 -8.19
C ALA A 13 -36.14 47.13 -9.42
N ALA A 14 -35.52 47.54 -10.52
CA ALA A 14 -35.56 46.90 -11.82
C ALA A 14 -34.97 45.49 -11.78
N VAL A 15 -35.68 44.55 -12.42
CA VAL A 15 -35.17 43.23 -12.77
C VAL A 15 -34.16 43.40 -13.92
N LEU A 16 -32.88 43.41 -13.59
CA LEU A 16 -31.81 43.27 -14.57
C LEU A 16 -31.59 41.78 -14.82
N ALA A 17 -32.08 41.29 -15.96
CA ALA A 17 -31.72 40.01 -16.51
C ALA A 17 -30.23 40.05 -16.93
N THR A 18 -29.34 39.68 -16.03
CA THR A 18 -27.95 39.36 -16.39
C THR A 18 -27.96 38.02 -17.10
N THR A 19 -27.86 38.03 -18.43
CA THR A 19 -27.37 36.90 -19.21
C THR A 19 -25.92 36.64 -18.81
N ALA A 20 -25.72 35.87 -17.75
CA ALA A 20 -24.43 35.31 -17.43
C ALA A 20 -24.10 34.29 -18.52
N CYS A 21 -23.09 34.58 -19.33
CA CYS A 21 -22.37 33.58 -20.11
C CYS A 21 -21.89 32.50 -19.14
N MET A 22 -22.64 31.39 -19.06
CA MET A 22 -22.09 30.17 -18.52
C MET A 22 -20.98 29.75 -19.48
N PRO A 23 -19.72 29.60 -19.04
CA PRO A 23 -18.75 28.88 -19.84
C PRO A 23 -19.32 27.51 -20.11
N ALA A 24 -19.44 27.16 -21.39
CA ALA A 24 -19.72 25.80 -21.80
C ALA A 24 -18.68 24.92 -21.13
N THR A 25 -19.09 24.12 -20.15
CA THR A 25 -18.31 22.97 -19.73
C THR A 25 -18.29 22.05 -20.93
N ASP A 26 -17.18 22.05 -21.66
CA ASP A 26 -16.85 21.04 -22.64
C ASP A 26 -16.93 19.68 -21.95
N GLY A 27 -18.14 19.09 -22.00
CA GLY A 27 -18.46 17.76 -21.53
C GLY A 27 -17.87 16.71 -22.47
N GLY A 28 -16.54 16.80 -22.68
CA GLY A 28 -15.79 15.67 -23.15
C GLY A 28 -16.01 14.49 -22.20
N PRO A 29 -15.88 13.24 -22.68
CA PRO A 29 -15.90 12.09 -21.81
C PRO A 29 -14.90 12.31 -20.67
N PRO A 30 -15.23 11.96 -19.42
CA PRO A 30 -14.25 12.04 -18.34
C PRO A 30 -12.97 11.33 -18.79
N ALA A 31 -11.83 12.00 -18.65
CA ALA A 31 -10.54 11.43 -19.02
C ALA A 31 -10.43 10.04 -18.38
N VAL A 32 -10.14 9.04 -19.21
CA VAL A 32 -10.00 7.66 -18.72
C VAL A 32 -8.86 7.65 -17.71
N ARG A 33 -9.18 7.36 -16.45
CA ARG A 33 -8.18 7.26 -15.37
C ARG A 33 -7.29 6.06 -15.66
N SER A 34 -6.03 6.32 -15.99
CA SER A 34 -5.03 5.28 -16.23
C SER A 34 -4.20 5.01 -14.97
N PHE A 35 -3.75 3.78 -14.83
CA PHE A 35 -2.79 3.34 -13.83
C PHE A 35 -1.41 3.20 -14.47
N GLY A 36 -0.37 3.81 -13.93
CA GLY A 36 0.94 3.69 -14.57
C GLY A 36 2.07 4.30 -13.76
N ALA A 37 3.16 4.65 -14.44
CA ALA A 37 4.32 5.26 -13.80
C ALA A 37 3.96 6.53 -13.04
N GLU A 38 2.97 7.30 -13.51
CA GLU A 38 2.51 8.53 -12.88
C GLU A 38 1.63 8.30 -11.64
N GLY A 39 1.20 7.07 -11.38
CA GLY A 39 0.35 6.72 -10.25
C GLY A 39 -1.09 6.40 -10.66
N TRP A 40 -2.06 6.84 -9.85
CA TRP A 40 -3.48 6.55 -10.03
C TRP A 40 -4.36 7.74 -9.62
N GLY A 41 -4.91 8.45 -10.61
CA GLY A 41 -5.62 9.71 -10.37
C GLY A 41 -4.69 10.74 -9.73
N PRO A 42 -5.06 11.39 -8.61
CA PRO A 42 -4.20 12.36 -7.95
C PRO A 42 -3.08 11.73 -7.14
N LEU A 43 -3.09 10.42 -6.89
CA LEU A 43 -2.04 9.75 -6.12
C LEU A 43 -0.82 9.50 -7.00
N THR A 44 0.31 10.12 -6.66
CA THR A 44 1.54 10.05 -7.47
C THR A 44 2.77 9.67 -6.64
N PRO A 45 3.80 9.04 -7.25
CA PRO A 45 5.08 8.78 -6.63
C PRO A 45 5.65 9.98 -5.87
N GLY A 46 6.09 9.75 -4.63
CA GLY A 46 6.74 10.76 -3.79
C GLY A 46 5.79 11.59 -2.92
N MET A 47 4.47 11.42 -3.01
CA MET A 47 3.54 12.04 -2.07
C MET A 47 3.79 11.59 -0.63
N THR A 48 3.59 12.49 0.31
CA THR A 48 3.45 12.20 1.73
C THR A 48 2.08 11.59 2.04
N LYS A 49 1.96 10.94 3.19
CA LYS A 49 0.68 10.44 3.71
C LYS A 49 -0.39 11.53 3.79
N GLN A 50 -0.03 12.71 4.29
CA GLN A 50 -0.97 13.81 4.46
C GLN A 50 -1.47 14.36 3.12
N GLU A 51 -0.57 14.55 2.14
CA GLU A 51 -0.95 14.98 0.79
C GLU A 51 -1.88 13.98 0.13
N ALA A 52 -1.59 12.68 0.24
CA ALA A 52 -2.42 11.63 -0.33
C ALA A 52 -3.81 11.58 0.30
N LEU A 53 -3.92 11.69 1.64
CA LEU A 53 -5.22 11.74 2.33
C LEU A 53 -6.02 12.99 1.94
N ALA A 54 -5.34 14.13 1.76
CA ALA A 54 -5.98 15.39 1.35
C ALA A 54 -6.61 15.33 -0.04
N THR A 55 -6.22 14.36 -0.89
CA THR A 55 -6.87 14.16 -2.20
C THR A 55 -8.31 13.66 -2.10
N GLY A 56 -8.69 13.05 -0.96
CA GLY A 56 -9.99 12.40 -0.79
C GLY A 56 -10.12 11.04 -1.50
N GLU A 57 -9.06 10.53 -2.14
CA GLU A 57 -9.08 9.22 -2.82
C GLU A 57 -8.95 8.03 -1.86
N LEU A 58 -8.53 8.27 -0.63
CA LEU A 58 -8.27 7.24 0.37
C LEU A 58 -9.30 7.30 1.50
N SER A 59 -9.51 6.17 2.16
CA SER A 59 -10.21 6.16 3.45
C SER A 59 -9.46 7.04 4.46
N PRO A 60 -10.18 7.70 5.39
CA PRO A 60 -9.54 8.57 6.39
C PRO A 60 -8.73 7.79 7.43
N GLU A 61 -9.08 6.52 7.65
CA GLU A 61 -8.43 5.61 8.59
C GLU A 61 -7.72 4.46 7.84
N PRO A 62 -6.59 3.97 8.35
CA PRO A 62 -5.88 2.87 7.71
C PRO A 62 -6.71 1.59 7.81
N LEU A 63 -6.70 0.80 6.73
CA LEU A 63 -7.21 -0.56 6.67
C LEU A 63 -6.38 -1.53 7.54
N ALA A 64 -5.07 -1.28 7.63
CA ALA A 64 -4.13 -2.07 8.44
C ALA A 64 -2.89 -1.23 8.82
N VAL A 65 -2.24 -1.59 9.92
CA VAL A 65 -0.92 -1.05 10.33
C VAL A 65 -0.02 -2.23 10.66
N ILE A 66 0.91 -2.57 9.76
CA ILE A 66 1.69 -3.81 9.84
C ILE A 66 3.17 -3.48 9.66
N GLY A 67 3.99 -3.91 10.62
CA GLY A 67 5.43 -3.66 10.62
C GLY A 67 5.77 -2.17 10.58
N GLY A 68 4.92 -1.31 11.12
CA GLY A 68 5.05 0.15 11.05
C GLY A 68 4.71 0.79 9.69
N CYS A 69 4.20 0.03 8.73
CA CYS A 69 3.60 0.57 7.51
C CYS A 69 2.09 0.72 7.64
N ASP A 70 1.57 1.84 7.16
CA ASP A 70 0.13 2.04 7.05
C ASP A 70 -0.38 1.55 5.70
N TYR A 71 -1.51 0.87 5.69
CA TYR A 71 -2.21 0.43 4.48
C TYR A 71 -3.60 1.05 4.48
N TYR A 72 -3.95 1.73 3.40
CA TYR A 72 -5.20 2.44 3.21
C TYR A 72 -5.99 1.80 2.06
N SER A 73 -7.31 1.73 2.24
CA SER A 73 -8.22 1.46 1.13
C SER A 73 -8.46 2.75 0.34
N PHE A 74 -8.87 2.61 -0.92
CA PHE A 74 -9.49 3.72 -1.64
C PHE A 74 -10.80 4.12 -0.97
N ALA A 75 -11.30 5.34 -1.19
CA ALA A 75 -12.46 5.90 -0.49
C ALA A 75 -13.74 5.03 -0.57
N ASN A 76 -13.90 4.26 -1.64
CA ASN A 76 -15.02 3.32 -1.84
C ASN A 76 -14.65 1.85 -1.56
N GLY A 77 -13.50 1.62 -0.94
CA GLY A 77 -13.01 0.29 -0.59
C GLY A 77 -13.55 -0.22 0.75
N PRO A 78 -13.00 -1.34 1.24
CA PRO A 78 -13.37 -1.88 2.54
C PRO A 78 -13.13 -0.86 3.66
N VAL A 79 -14.08 -0.81 4.60
CA VAL A 79 -13.96 -0.05 5.84
C VAL A 79 -12.99 -0.79 6.78
N PRO A 80 -12.13 -0.08 7.53
CA PRO A 80 -11.28 -0.72 8.52
C PRO A 80 -12.08 -1.51 9.57
N ASP A 81 -11.58 -2.70 9.91
CA ASP A 81 -12.12 -3.51 11.01
C ASP A 81 -11.27 -3.23 12.28
N PRO A 82 -11.86 -2.65 13.34
CA PRO A 82 -11.14 -2.35 14.57
C PRO A 82 -10.51 -3.58 15.24
N ALA A 83 -11.13 -4.76 15.12
CA ALA A 83 -10.57 -5.98 15.70
C ALA A 83 -9.32 -6.45 14.94
N LEU A 84 -9.33 -6.32 13.61
CA LEU A 84 -8.16 -6.62 12.79
C LEU A 84 -7.04 -5.61 13.02
N LEU A 85 -7.35 -4.32 13.13
CA LEU A 85 -6.35 -3.30 13.47
C LEU A 85 -5.69 -3.57 14.83
N ALA A 86 -6.48 -3.95 15.84
CA ALA A 86 -5.95 -4.34 17.14
C ALA A 86 -5.07 -5.60 17.05
N ALA A 87 -5.44 -6.57 16.21
CA ALA A 87 -4.64 -7.77 15.98
C ALA A 87 -3.32 -7.44 15.27
N ASP A 88 -3.33 -6.56 14.27
CA ASP A 88 -2.12 -6.10 13.58
C ASP A 88 -1.15 -5.41 14.58
N GLN A 89 -1.67 -4.53 15.44
CA GLN A 89 -0.89 -3.88 16.50
C GLN A 89 -0.32 -4.88 17.52
N ALA A 90 -1.12 -5.87 17.95
CA ALA A 90 -0.66 -6.91 18.86
C ALA A 90 0.45 -7.77 18.23
N ASN A 91 0.33 -8.09 16.93
CA ASN A 91 1.35 -8.81 16.19
C ASN A 91 2.66 -8.00 16.10
N ASP A 92 2.57 -6.69 15.85
CA ASP A 92 3.73 -5.80 15.82
C ASP A 92 4.45 -5.72 17.17
N VAL A 93 3.71 -5.70 18.28
CA VAL A 93 4.29 -5.79 19.64
C VAL A 93 4.97 -7.14 19.84
N ALA A 94 4.26 -8.24 19.55
CA ALA A 94 4.78 -9.60 19.70
C ALA A 94 6.05 -9.83 18.86
N TYR A 95 6.10 -9.26 17.65
CA TYR A 95 7.27 -9.33 16.79
C TYR A 95 8.48 -8.63 17.42
N ARG A 96 8.31 -7.38 17.90
CA ARG A 96 9.41 -6.64 18.55
C ARG A 96 9.91 -7.35 19.80
N ASP A 97 9.01 -7.84 20.65
CA ASP A 97 9.38 -8.59 21.86
C ASP A 97 10.13 -9.88 21.52
N ALA A 98 9.70 -10.59 20.47
CA ALA A 98 10.36 -11.80 20.01
C ALA A 98 11.75 -11.52 19.42
N VAL A 99 11.92 -10.42 18.66
CA VAL A 99 13.22 -9.98 18.15
C VAL A 99 14.17 -9.64 19.30
N HIS A 100 13.72 -8.84 20.28
CA HIS A 100 14.53 -8.54 21.47
C HIS A 100 14.92 -9.79 22.25
N ARG A 101 14.01 -10.77 22.37
CA ARG A 101 14.33 -12.07 22.97
C ARG A 101 15.42 -12.81 22.19
N VAL A 102 15.39 -12.78 20.86
CA VAL A 102 16.45 -13.37 20.01
C VAL A 102 17.78 -12.67 20.26
N GLU A 103 17.81 -11.34 20.32
CA GLU A 103 19.03 -10.57 20.59
C GLU A 103 19.63 -10.92 21.97
N ASP A 104 18.78 -10.96 23.00
CA ASP A 104 19.16 -11.34 24.37
C ASP A 104 19.73 -12.76 24.44
N LEU A 105 19.06 -13.73 23.80
CA LEU A 105 19.50 -15.12 23.81
C LEU A 105 20.78 -15.30 22.98
N SER A 106 20.88 -14.65 21.83
CA SER A 106 22.07 -14.69 20.97
C SER A 106 23.31 -14.18 21.71
N THR A 107 23.15 -13.10 22.48
CA THR A 107 24.23 -12.57 23.35
C THR A 107 24.64 -13.58 24.43
N LYS A 108 23.69 -14.35 24.96
CA LYS A 108 23.95 -15.37 26.00
C LYS A 108 24.55 -16.67 25.46
N VAL A 109 24.40 -17.00 24.18
CA VAL A 109 25.01 -18.22 23.60
C VAL A 109 26.53 -18.17 23.77
N GLY A 110 27.15 -17.04 23.43
CA GLY A 110 28.60 -16.86 23.47
C GLY A 110 29.33 -17.67 22.38
N PRO A 111 30.68 -17.68 22.39
CA PRO A 111 31.44 -18.49 21.45
C PRO A 111 31.18 -19.99 21.67
N SER A 112 31.30 -20.78 20.59
CA SER A 112 31.32 -22.23 20.73
C SER A 112 32.50 -22.65 21.60
N PRO A 113 32.32 -23.61 22.53
CA PRO A 113 33.43 -24.23 23.25
C PRO A 113 34.44 -24.85 22.29
N ALA A 114 35.69 -24.99 22.76
CA ALA A 114 36.71 -25.73 22.03
C ALA A 114 36.30 -27.22 21.86
N PRO A 115 36.76 -27.92 20.82
CA PRO A 115 36.40 -29.32 20.59
C PRO A 115 36.74 -30.27 21.76
N ASP A 116 37.75 -29.92 22.57
CA ASP A 116 38.21 -30.65 23.75
C ASP A 116 37.64 -30.11 25.08
N ALA A 117 36.72 -29.15 25.02
CA ALA A 117 36.08 -28.61 26.21
C ALA A 117 35.30 -29.69 26.99
N PRO A 118 35.19 -29.58 28.32
CA PRO A 118 34.41 -30.49 29.15
C PRO A 118 32.97 -30.70 28.65
N ALA A 119 32.43 -31.90 28.85
CA ALA A 119 31.11 -32.29 28.32
C ALA A 119 29.96 -31.43 28.88
N ASP A 120 30.07 -30.96 30.13
CA ASP A 120 29.11 -30.04 30.75
C ASP A 120 29.13 -28.65 30.10
N GLU A 121 30.31 -28.16 29.71
CA GLU A 121 30.46 -26.92 28.95
C GLU A 121 29.82 -27.04 27.55
N GLN A 122 30.07 -28.14 26.85
CA GLN A 122 29.46 -28.42 25.55
C GLN A 122 27.93 -28.52 25.65
N LEU A 123 27.41 -29.23 26.65
CA LEU A 123 25.97 -29.37 26.87
C LEU A 123 25.31 -28.03 27.22
N ALA A 124 25.94 -27.22 28.08
CA ALA A 124 25.43 -25.91 28.44
C ALA A 124 25.37 -24.96 27.25
N TRP A 125 26.40 -24.97 26.39
CA TRP A 125 26.38 -24.20 25.13
C TRP A 125 25.27 -24.69 24.20
N ALA A 126 25.16 -26.00 23.98
CA ALA A 126 24.15 -26.58 23.10
C ALA A 126 22.72 -26.23 23.56
N ALA A 127 22.45 -26.24 24.86
CA ALA A 127 21.16 -25.85 25.42
C ALA A 127 20.84 -24.36 25.12
N ARG A 128 21.78 -23.44 25.34
CA ARG A 128 21.58 -22.01 25.02
C ARG A 128 21.39 -21.79 23.53
N SER A 129 22.16 -22.48 22.68
CA SER A 129 22.02 -22.44 21.22
C SER A 129 20.64 -22.94 20.77
N ALA A 130 20.14 -24.03 21.38
CA ALA A 130 18.82 -24.55 21.08
C ALA A 130 17.70 -23.56 21.47
N ASP A 131 17.83 -22.88 22.62
CA ASP A 131 16.84 -21.87 23.04
C ASP A 131 16.86 -20.63 22.14
N ALA A 132 18.04 -20.17 21.72
CA ALA A 132 18.16 -19.11 20.72
C ALA A 132 17.53 -19.51 19.39
N ALA A 133 17.78 -20.74 18.92
CA ALA A 133 17.18 -21.27 17.69
C ALA A 133 15.65 -21.32 17.76
N ARG A 134 15.07 -21.78 18.88
CA ARG A 134 13.61 -21.76 19.09
C ARG A 134 13.03 -20.35 19.06
N ALA A 135 13.73 -19.39 19.65
CA ALA A 135 13.30 -17.99 19.61
C ALA A 135 13.30 -17.43 18.18
N VAL A 136 14.31 -17.76 17.37
CA VAL A 136 14.35 -17.39 15.95
C VAL A 136 13.17 -18.00 15.19
N SER A 137 12.85 -19.28 15.42
CA SER A 137 11.67 -19.92 14.81
C SER A 137 10.37 -19.23 15.22
N ALA A 138 10.23 -18.79 16.47
CA ALA A 138 9.06 -18.05 16.92
C ALA A 138 8.92 -16.70 16.19
N VAL A 139 10.02 -15.96 15.99
CA VAL A 139 10.03 -14.73 15.18
C VAL A 139 9.57 -15.01 13.75
N ALA A 140 10.05 -16.09 13.13
CA ALA A 140 9.67 -16.46 11.77
C ALA A 140 8.15 -16.75 11.65
N VAL A 141 7.56 -17.43 12.63
CA VAL A 141 6.12 -17.68 12.67
C VAL A 141 5.32 -16.37 12.75
N ILE A 142 5.69 -15.48 13.66
CA ILE A 142 5.03 -14.16 13.82
C ILE A 142 5.17 -13.32 12.54
N ALA A 143 6.35 -13.34 11.92
CA ALA A 143 6.59 -12.64 10.66
C ALA A 143 5.76 -13.20 9.49
N SER A 144 5.52 -14.52 9.47
CA SER A 144 4.67 -15.14 8.44
C SER A 144 3.21 -14.67 8.54
N THR A 145 2.67 -14.51 9.75
CA THR A 145 1.31 -13.96 9.96
C THR A 145 1.19 -12.54 9.41
N ALA A 146 2.19 -11.68 9.64
CA ALA A 146 2.22 -10.35 9.05
C ALA A 146 2.30 -10.40 7.52
N THR A 147 3.10 -11.33 6.97
CA THR A 147 3.25 -11.50 5.51
C THR A 147 1.95 -11.93 4.85
N ASP A 148 1.25 -12.91 5.44
CA ASP A 148 -0.05 -13.38 4.96
C ASP A 148 -1.07 -12.24 4.99
N ARG A 149 -1.07 -11.45 6.06
CA ARG A 149 -1.94 -10.28 6.19
C ARG A 149 -1.66 -9.24 5.10
N VAL A 150 -0.39 -8.94 4.84
CA VAL A 150 0.01 -8.04 3.73
C VAL A 150 -0.42 -8.61 2.39
N ALA A 151 -0.25 -9.91 2.14
CA ALA A 151 -0.67 -10.54 0.89
C ALA A 151 -2.19 -10.47 0.66
N GLN A 152 -2.99 -10.55 1.74
CA GLN A 152 -4.45 -10.40 1.67
C GLN A 152 -4.87 -8.98 1.29
N ILE A 153 -4.23 -7.95 1.87
CA ILE A 153 -4.65 -6.55 1.68
C ILE A 153 -3.94 -5.85 0.52
N ALA A 154 -2.73 -6.29 0.17
CA ALA A 154 -1.86 -5.67 -0.83
C ALA A 154 -1.49 -6.63 -1.97
N GLY A 155 -2.35 -7.60 -2.24
CA GLY A 155 -2.17 -8.57 -3.32
C GLY A 155 -3.45 -8.81 -4.13
N PRO A 156 -3.43 -9.79 -5.05
CA PRO A 156 -4.52 -10.07 -5.98
C PRO A 156 -5.87 -10.41 -5.33
N ALA A 157 -5.85 -10.83 -4.06
CA ALA A 157 -7.04 -11.13 -3.28
C ALA A 157 -7.87 -9.88 -2.92
N ASN A 158 -7.28 -8.68 -2.98
CA ASN A 158 -7.98 -7.43 -2.72
C ASN A 158 -8.35 -6.71 -4.04
N PRO A 159 -9.58 -6.90 -4.57
CA PRO A 159 -10.01 -6.25 -5.80
C PRO A 159 -10.25 -4.75 -5.65
N ALA A 160 -10.36 -4.23 -4.42
CA ALA A 160 -10.53 -2.80 -4.19
C ALA A 160 -9.23 -2.01 -4.39
N GLY A 161 -8.08 -2.68 -4.44
CA GLY A 161 -6.77 -2.04 -4.45
C GLY A 161 -6.36 -1.56 -3.05
N VAL A 162 -5.15 -1.03 -2.95
CA VAL A 162 -4.57 -0.58 -1.69
C VAL A 162 -3.56 0.53 -1.92
N VAL A 163 -3.31 1.33 -0.90
CA VAL A 163 -2.23 2.30 -0.89
C VAL A 163 -1.45 2.14 0.40
N SER A 164 -0.12 2.00 0.32
CA SER A 164 0.71 1.86 1.51
C SER A 164 1.68 3.02 1.67
N PHE A 165 1.91 3.39 2.93
CA PHE A 165 2.88 4.39 3.36
C PHE A 165 3.89 3.77 4.30
N GLY A 166 5.17 4.09 4.08
CA GLY A 166 6.27 3.77 4.98
C GLY A 166 7.10 5.03 5.22
N GLN A 167 7.54 5.24 6.46
CA GLN A 167 8.29 6.46 6.84
C GLN A 167 7.56 7.76 6.43
N GLY A 168 6.22 7.76 6.48
CA GLY A 168 5.37 8.90 6.14
C GLY A 168 5.21 9.20 4.64
N ARG A 169 5.77 8.37 3.75
CA ARG A 169 5.74 8.57 2.29
C ARG A 169 5.08 7.40 1.58
N LEU A 170 4.45 7.72 0.45
CA LEU A 170 3.84 6.72 -0.44
C LEU A 170 4.91 5.73 -0.89
N ARG A 171 4.66 4.44 -0.71
CA ARG A 171 5.57 3.36 -1.12
C ARG A 171 4.95 2.36 -2.08
N LEU A 172 3.62 2.26 -2.12
CA LEU A 172 2.93 1.30 -2.96
C LEU A 172 1.54 1.84 -3.29
N ILE A 173 1.15 1.70 -4.55
CA ILE A 173 -0.23 1.77 -5.01
C ILE A 173 -0.55 0.42 -5.67
N GLY A 174 -1.45 -0.35 -5.07
CA GLY A 174 -2.05 -1.53 -5.67
C GLY A 174 -3.30 -1.13 -6.42
N ALA A 175 -3.35 -1.40 -7.73
CA ALA A 175 -4.42 -0.94 -8.58
C ALA A 175 -5.77 -1.59 -8.20
N PRO A 176 -6.88 -0.84 -8.16
CA PRO A 176 -8.22 -1.43 -8.11
C PRO A 176 -8.45 -2.38 -9.30
N GLY A 177 -9.30 -3.39 -9.16
CA GLY A 177 -9.46 -4.45 -10.17
C GLY A 177 -9.95 -3.96 -11.55
N SER A 178 -10.65 -2.82 -11.60
CA SER A 178 -11.08 -2.17 -12.84
C SER A 178 -10.02 -1.29 -13.49
N ALA A 179 -8.92 -1.00 -12.80
CA ALA A 179 -7.87 -0.14 -13.31
C ALA A 179 -7.14 -0.82 -14.47
N ARG A 180 -6.69 0.03 -15.40
CA ARG A 180 -5.94 -0.33 -16.60
C ARG A 180 -4.81 0.66 -16.80
N THR A 181 -3.70 0.19 -17.36
CA THR A 181 -2.67 1.09 -17.86
C THR A 181 -3.15 1.87 -19.07
N GLU A 182 -2.38 2.90 -19.45
CA GLU A 182 -2.64 3.67 -20.67
C GLU A 182 -2.65 2.79 -21.93
N ASP A 183 -1.84 1.72 -21.93
CA ASP A 183 -1.81 0.73 -23.00
C ASP A 183 -2.91 -0.35 -22.86
N GLY A 184 -3.85 -0.19 -21.92
CA GLY A 184 -5.00 -1.09 -21.72
C GLY A 184 -4.69 -2.37 -20.94
N ILE A 185 -3.52 -2.50 -20.33
CA ILE A 185 -3.14 -3.70 -19.55
C ILE A 185 -3.71 -3.60 -18.13
N GLY A 186 -4.30 -4.69 -17.64
CA GLY A 186 -4.64 -4.83 -16.22
C GLY A 186 -5.20 -6.21 -15.92
N ARG A 187 -5.94 -6.35 -14.83
CA ARG A 187 -6.53 -7.65 -14.42
C ARG A 187 -7.34 -8.30 -15.55
N GLY A 188 -7.01 -9.53 -15.94
CA GLY A 188 -7.61 -10.28 -17.05
C GLY A 188 -6.86 -10.14 -18.39
N SER A 189 -5.88 -9.24 -18.49
CA SER A 189 -5.00 -9.20 -19.67
C SER A 189 -4.12 -10.44 -19.72
N THR A 190 -3.89 -10.99 -20.90
CA THR A 190 -3.06 -12.18 -21.10
C THR A 190 -1.57 -11.86 -21.02
N LEU A 191 -0.75 -12.89 -20.75
CA LEU A 191 0.70 -12.75 -20.80
C LEU A 191 1.22 -12.33 -22.19
N ALA A 192 0.54 -12.77 -23.25
CA ALA A 192 0.91 -12.41 -24.62
C ALA A 192 0.71 -10.91 -24.87
N GLU A 193 -0.40 -10.34 -24.41
CA GLU A 193 -0.66 -8.89 -24.49
C GLU A 193 0.36 -8.10 -23.67
N LEU A 194 0.63 -8.52 -22.42
CA LEU A 194 1.63 -7.85 -21.58
C LEU A 194 3.01 -7.81 -22.25
N ARG A 195 3.49 -8.96 -22.76
CA ARG A 195 4.79 -9.06 -23.42
C ARG A 195 4.83 -8.24 -24.71
N LYS A 196 3.78 -8.30 -25.52
CA LYS A 196 3.68 -7.48 -26.74
C LYS A 196 3.81 -5.99 -26.42
N THR A 197 3.20 -5.54 -25.32
CA THR A 197 3.20 -4.13 -24.92
C THR A 197 4.51 -3.68 -24.27
N TYR A 198 5.07 -4.48 -23.33
CA TYR A 198 6.12 -4.02 -22.43
C TYR A 198 7.47 -4.75 -22.54
N LEU A 199 7.60 -5.85 -23.30
CA LEU A 199 8.88 -6.57 -23.40
C LEU A 199 10.01 -5.67 -23.90
N GLY A 200 9.74 -4.84 -24.91
CA GLY A 200 10.70 -3.85 -25.42
C GLY A 200 10.94 -2.65 -24.49
N ARG A 201 10.18 -2.51 -23.39
CA ARG A 201 10.27 -1.40 -22.44
C ARG A 201 10.93 -1.79 -21.10
N GLY A 202 11.56 -2.97 -21.06
CA GLY A 202 12.30 -3.47 -19.89
C GLY A 202 11.51 -4.41 -18.98
N LEU A 203 10.41 -4.99 -19.46
CA LEU A 203 9.68 -6.02 -18.72
C LEU A 203 10.52 -7.29 -18.54
N GLY A 204 10.69 -7.72 -17.29
CA GLY A 204 11.39 -8.95 -16.92
C GLY A 204 10.59 -9.80 -15.94
N LEU A 205 10.79 -11.12 -15.99
CA LEU A 205 10.27 -12.04 -14.97
C LEU A 205 11.19 -12.02 -13.76
N THR A 206 10.67 -11.71 -12.57
CA THR A 206 11.48 -11.62 -11.33
C THR A 206 11.25 -12.79 -10.39
N SER A 207 10.05 -13.38 -10.40
CA SER A 207 9.71 -14.59 -9.67
C SER A 207 8.57 -15.33 -10.40
N PRO A 208 8.30 -16.61 -10.06
CA PRO A 208 7.20 -17.34 -10.69
C PRO A 208 5.88 -16.55 -10.59
N GLY A 209 5.32 -16.18 -11.75
CA GLY A 209 4.07 -15.42 -11.81
C GLY A 209 4.21 -13.92 -11.59
N ARG A 210 5.41 -13.34 -11.47
CA ARG A 210 5.58 -11.87 -11.35
C ARG A 210 6.50 -11.31 -12.41
N TYR A 211 5.97 -10.35 -13.17
CA TYR A 211 6.74 -9.54 -14.11
C TYR A 211 6.87 -8.12 -13.60
N GLU A 212 8.02 -7.50 -13.83
CA GLU A 212 8.31 -6.16 -13.35
C GLU A 212 9.00 -5.34 -14.44
N MET A 213 8.81 -4.04 -14.40
CA MET A 213 9.53 -3.09 -15.25
C MET A 213 9.76 -1.76 -14.49
N PRO A 214 10.81 -0.99 -14.83
CA PRO A 214 10.95 0.36 -14.33
C PRO A 214 9.74 1.22 -14.66
N ALA A 215 9.27 1.99 -13.68
CA ALA A 215 8.31 3.06 -13.92
C ALA A 215 9.04 4.21 -14.63
N HIS A 216 8.92 4.29 -15.95
CA HIS A 216 9.63 5.29 -16.77
C HIS A 216 9.40 6.71 -16.25
N GLY A 217 10.47 7.49 -16.11
CA GLY A 217 10.43 8.84 -15.53
C GLY A 217 10.39 8.91 -14.00
N ARG A 218 10.27 7.78 -13.30
CA ARG A 218 10.17 7.71 -11.83
C ARG A 218 11.28 6.84 -11.24
N ALA A 219 12.44 7.45 -11.01
CA ALA A 219 13.62 6.73 -10.50
C ALA A 219 13.32 6.04 -9.15
N GLY A 220 13.66 4.75 -9.04
CA GLY A 220 13.42 3.94 -7.85
C GLY A 220 12.02 3.31 -7.77
N TRP A 221 11.14 3.58 -8.73
CA TRP A 221 9.81 3.00 -8.81
C TRP A 221 9.72 1.90 -9.86
N MET A 222 8.94 0.86 -9.56
CA MET A 222 8.69 -0.29 -10.42
C MET A 222 7.19 -0.48 -10.62
N LEU A 223 6.82 -0.86 -11.84
CA LEU A 223 5.48 -1.33 -12.17
C LEU A 223 5.54 -2.86 -12.23
N ASP A 224 4.74 -3.51 -11.40
CA ASP A 224 4.68 -4.96 -11.29
C ASP A 224 3.33 -5.50 -11.77
N PHE A 225 3.36 -6.70 -12.34
CA PHE A 225 2.23 -7.45 -12.83
C PHE A 225 2.30 -8.88 -12.27
N ASP A 226 1.35 -9.23 -11.40
CA ASP A 226 1.19 -10.61 -10.92
C ASP A 226 0.25 -11.39 -11.83
N PHE A 227 0.55 -12.67 -12.02
CA PHE A 227 -0.14 -13.59 -12.91
C PHE A 227 -0.65 -14.80 -12.17
N ASP A 228 -1.82 -15.27 -12.60
CA ASP A 228 -2.29 -16.61 -12.30
C ASP A 228 -1.73 -17.58 -13.34
N ALA A 229 -0.99 -18.60 -12.88
CA ALA A 229 -0.34 -19.58 -13.74
C ALA A 229 -1.34 -20.59 -14.36
N ILE A 230 -2.54 -20.72 -13.79
CA ILE A 230 -3.61 -21.59 -14.27
C ILE A 230 -4.36 -20.88 -15.41
N THR A 231 -4.76 -19.62 -15.22
CA THR A 231 -5.51 -18.88 -16.24
C THR A 231 -4.60 -18.22 -17.28
N GLY A 232 -3.34 -17.93 -16.95
CA GLY A 232 -2.41 -17.22 -17.83
C GLY A 232 -2.66 -15.72 -17.93
N GLU A 233 -3.40 -15.16 -16.96
CA GLU A 233 -3.86 -13.77 -16.95
C GLU A 233 -3.22 -12.97 -15.82
N VAL A 234 -3.07 -11.67 -16.06
CA VAL A 234 -2.73 -10.68 -15.02
C VAL A 234 -3.84 -10.70 -13.97
N VAL A 235 -3.49 -10.84 -12.70
CA VAL A 235 -4.45 -10.79 -11.57
C VAL A 235 -4.29 -9.53 -10.73
N PHE A 236 -3.14 -8.88 -10.77
CA PHE A 236 -2.86 -7.68 -10.01
C PHE A 236 -1.80 -6.82 -10.69
N VAL A 237 -1.94 -5.51 -10.56
CA VAL A 237 -0.99 -4.52 -11.04
C VAL A 237 -0.67 -3.58 -9.89
N GLN A 238 0.60 -3.28 -9.67
CA GLN A 238 1.02 -2.35 -8.62
C GLN A 238 2.17 -1.48 -9.06
N LEU A 239 2.23 -0.28 -8.48
CA LEU A 239 3.33 0.66 -8.60
C LEU A 239 4.00 0.75 -7.23
N ARG A 240 5.29 0.41 -7.13
CA ARG A 240 6.02 0.33 -5.86
C ARG A 240 7.33 1.10 -5.88
N ASP A 241 7.67 1.69 -4.74
CA ASP A 241 8.99 2.25 -4.47
C ASP A 241 9.91 1.12 -3.95
N THR A 242 11.02 0.90 -4.65
CA THR A 242 12.02 -0.12 -4.30
C THR A 242 12.92 0.25 -3.13
N LYS A 243 12.92 1.53 -2.73
CA LYS A 243 13.76 2.08 -1.66
C LYS A 243 12.97 2.39 -0.40
N ALA A 244 11.66 2.61 -0.51
CA ALA A 244 10.83 2.92 0.65
C ALA A 244 10.67 1.69 1.56
N LYS A 245 11.00 1.88 2.84
CA LYS A 245 10.92 0.86 3.88
C LYS A 245 9.75 1.14 4.83
N CYS A 246 9.30 0.12 5.53
CA CYS A 246 8.65 0.35 6.82
C CYS A 246 9.72 0.78 7.85
N PRO A 247 9.35 1.51 8.91
CA PRO A 247 10.27 2.01 9.94
C PRO A 247 11.28 0.99 10.46
#